data_AF-A0A0C2FS98-F1
#
_entry.id   AF-A0A0C2FS98-F1
#
_cell.length_a   1.000
_cell.length_b   1.000
_cell.length_c   1.000
_cell.angle_alpha   90.00
_cell.angle_beta   90.00
_cell.angle_gamma   90.00
#
_symmetry.space_group_name_H-M   'P 1'
#
loop_
_entity.id
_entity.type
_entity.pdbx_description
1 polymer ?
#
loop_
_entity_poly.entity_id
_entity_poly.type
_entity_poly.pdbx_seq_one_letter_code
_entity_poly.pdbx_strand_id
1 'polypeptide(L)'
;VYLDRAGNEGSWFIIEPAYKHYVIGDSVAAGNKISLIPYSVNNQPSAGHVKHQLHLSHCLLKDHQTAAEVNCLNESTEWQVYMFLLFNENQPDIVKSVSDHGIFSEKRRRTYNFERRPLAKPKRRGRCEV
;
A
#
# COMPACT_ATOMS: atom_id res chain seq x y z
N VAL A 1 -0.73 -7.02 -13.30
CA VAL A 1 -1.33 -7.66 -12.10
C VAL A 1 -2.68 -7.01 -11.84
N TYR A 2 -3.69 -7.73 -11.36
CA TYR A 2 -5.02 -7.15 -11.10
C TYR A 2 -5.54 -7.56 -9.74
N LEU A 3 -6.47 -6.79 -9.20
CA LEU A 3 -7.14 -7.06 -7.92
C LEU A 3 -8.39 -7.90 -8.18
N ASP A 4 -8.52 -9.00 -7.44
CA ASP A 4 -9.73 -9.82 -7.41
C ASP A 4 -10.12 -10.08 -5.95
N ARG A 5 -11.43 -10.03 -5.68
CA ARG A 5 -11.97 -10.12 -4.32
C ARG A 5 -11.88 -11.54 -3.76
N ALA A 6 -12.08 -12.54 -4.61
CA ALA A 6 -12.01 -13.94 -4.19
C ALA A 6 -10.58 -14.48 -4.23
N GLY A 7 -9.78 -14.01 -5.20
CA GLY A 7 -8.48 -14.60 -5.50
C GLY A 7 -8.66 -15.89 -6.32
N ASN A 8 -7.57 -16.33 -6.94
CA ASN A 8 -7.53 -17.54 -7.75
C ASN A 8 -6.17 -18.24 -7.64
N GLU A 9 -5.96 -19.30 -8.42
CA GLU A 9 -4.69 -20.06 -8.44
C GLU A 9 -3.47 -19.22 -8.86
N GLY A 10 -3.68 -18.10 -9.54
CA GLY A 10 -2.64 -17.13 -9.87
C GLY A 10 -2.31 -16.15 -8.74
N SER A 11 -3.04 -16.17 -7.62
CA SER A 11 -2.86 -15.26 -6.49
C SER A 11 -1.77 -15.70 -5.51
N TRP A 12 -1.23 -16.91 -5.66
CA TRP A 12 -0.19 -17.44 -4.78
C TRP A 12 1.18 -16.83 -5.08
N PHE A 13 1.87 -16.41 -4.03
CA PHE A 13 3.24 -15.90 -4.10
C PHE A 13 4.16 -16.67 -3.16
N ILE A 14 5.39 -16.91 -3.62
CA ILE A 14 6.52 -17.30 -2.79
C ILE A 14 7.18 -16.02 -2.30
N ILE A 15 7.42 -15.94 -1.00
CA ILE A 15 8.17 -14.85 -0.37
C ILE A 15 9.61 -15.31 -0.21
N GLU A 16 10.55 -14.52 -0.75
CA GLU A 16 11.97 -14.74 -0.54
C GLU A 16 12.66 -13.49 0.01
N PRO A 17 13.69 -13.66 0.84
CA PRO A 17 14.51 -12.52 1.26
C PRO A 17 15.22 -11.87 0.07
N ALA A 18 15.22 -10.54 0.03
CA ALA A 18 15.99 -9.81 -0.99
C ALA A 18 17.52 -9.95 -0.82
N TYR A 19 17.96 -10.31 0.39
CA TYR A 19 19.38 -10.41 0.75
C TYR A 19 19.72 -11.74 1.40
N LYS A 20 20.95 -12.22 1.16
CA LYS A 20 21.45 -13.55 1.55
C LYS A 20 21.71 -13.76 3.05
N HIS A 21 21.53 -12.74 3.89
CA HIS A 21 21.70 -12.87 5.34
C HIS A 21 20.47 -13.44 6.05
N TYR A 22 19.36 -13.59 5.32
CA TYR A 22 18.20 -14.35 5.74
C TYR A 22 18.05 -15.55 4.81
N VAL A 23 17.64 -16.68 5.37
CA VAL A 23 17.37 -17.90 4.61
C VAL A 23 15.88 -18.20 4.60
N ILE A 24 15.43 -18.96 3.59
CA ILE A 24 14.05 -19.45 3.53
C ILE A 24 13.80 -20.30 4.78
N GLY A 25 12.73 -19.95 5.52
CA GLY A 25 12.40 -20.57 6.80
C GLY A 25 12.64 -19.65 8.00
N ASP A 26 13.42 -18.57 7.84
CA ASP A 26 13.57 -17.55 8.88
C ASP A 26 12.28 -16.74 9.06
N SER A 27 12.07 -16.24 10.29
CA SER A 27 10.95 -15.33 10.56
C SER A 27 11.17 -13.99 9.87
N VAL A 28 10.16 -13.53 9.13
CA VAL A 28 10.18 -12.21 8.50
C VAL A 28 9.81 -11.15 9.53
N ALA A 29 10.72 -10.22 9.79
CA ALA A 29 10.49 -9.09 10.67
C ALA A 29 10.00 -7.85 9.90
N ALA A 30 9.29 -6.96 10.60
CA ALA A 30 8.95 -5.65 10.06
C ALA A 30 10.25 -4.89 9.68
N GLY A 31 10.22 -4.26 8.51
CA GLY A 31 11.36 -3.56 7.92
C GLY A 31 12.23 -4.42 7.02
N ASN A 32 12.03 -5.74 6.97
CA ASN A 32 12.73 -6.60 6.02
C ASN A 32 12.34 -6.30 4.57
N LYS A 33 13.31 -6.48 3.67
CA LYS A 33 13.11 -6.39 2.23
C LYS A 33 12.96 -7.79 1.64
N ILE A 34 11.92 -7.96 0.83
CA ILE A 34 11.55 -9.24 0.24
C ILE A 34 11.35 -9.10 -1.27
N SER A 35 11.34 -10.24 -1.96
CA SER A 35 10.85 -10.38 -3.33
C SER A 35 9.59 -11.26 -3.33
N LEU A 36 8.61 -10.88 -4.15
CA LEU A 36 7.33 -11.57 -4.28
C LEU A 36 7.29 -12.29 -5.63
N ILE A 37 7.27 -13.62 -5.59
CA ILE A 37 7.43 -14.46 -6.77
C ILE A 37 6.12 -15.20 -7.04
N PRO A 38 5.37 -14.88 -8.12
CA PRO A 38 4.12 -15.56 -8.42
C PRO A 38 4.36 -17.05 -8.67
N TYR A 39 3.62 -17.91 -7.96
CA TYR A 39 3.79 -19.36 -8.03
C TYR A 39 3.38 -19.92 -9.41
N SER A 40 2.29 -19.41 -9.99
CA SER A 40 1.72 -19.94 -11.24
C SER A 40 2.61 -19.70 -12.46
N VAL A 41 3.37 -18.61 -12.49
CA VAL A 41 4.23 -18.22 -13.62
C VAL A 41 5.53 -19.01 -13.63
N ASN A 42 6.12 -19.23 -12.46
CA ASN A 42 7.44 -19.84 -12.34
C ASN A 42 7.42 -21.37 -12.28
N ASN A 43 6.26 -22.00 -12.03
CA ASN A 43 6.11 -23.46 -12.05
C ASN A 43 5.66 -24.01 -13.41
N GLN A 44 5.57 -23.17 -14.44
CA GLN A 44 5.30 -23.68 -15.79
C GLN A 44 6.54 -24.38 -16.36
N PRO A 45 6.39 -25.53 -17.02
CA PRO A 45 7.52 -26.26 -17.61
C PRO A 45 8.29 -25.45 -18.68
N SER A 46 7.69 -24.37 -19.20
CA SER A 46 8.31 -23.41 -20.13
C SER A 46 9.11 -22.30 -19.46
N ALA A 47 9.08 -22.15 -18.13
CA ALA A 47 9.71 -21.04 -17.42
C ALA A 47 11.26 -21.14 -17.34
N GLY A 48 11.84 -22.30 -17.60
CA GLY A 48 13.30 -22.50 -17.56
C GLY A 48 13.92 -22.04 -16.23
N HIS A 49 15.10 -21.42 -16.29
CA HIS A 49 15.78 -20.79 -15.13
C HIS A 49 15.38 -19.32 -14.91
N VAL A 50 14.36 -18.82 -15.62
CA VAL A 50 13.95 -17.42 -15.57
C VAL A 50 12.97 -17.22 -14.42
N LYS A 51 13.24 -16.27 -13.54
CA LYS A 51 12.44 -16.02 -12.35
C LYS A 51 11.69 -14.71 -12.47
N HIS A 52 10.42 -14.81 -12.85
CA HIS A 52 9.54 -13.66 -12.85
C HIS A 52 9.13 -13.32 -11.42
N GLN A 53 9.18 -12.04 -11.08
CA GLN A 53 8.79 -11.53 -9.78
C GLN A 53 8.02 -10.22 -9.90
N LEU A 54 7.29 -9.86 -8.85
CA LEU A 54 6.51 -8.63 -8.79
C LEU A 54 7.46 -7.43 -8.89
N HIS A 55 7.23 -6.62 -9.92
CA HIS A 55 8.12 -5.55 -10.34
C HIS A 55 7.33 -4.23 -10.45
N LEU A 56 7.93 -3.16 -9.94
CA LEU A 56 7.45 -1.79 -10.12
C LEU A 56 8.07 -1.24 -11.41
N SER A 57 7.27 -1.13 -12.46
CA SER A 57 7.75 -0.67 -13.76
C SER A 57 8.01 0.84 -13.78
N HIS A 58 8.72 1.29 -14.81
CA HIS A 58 8.89 2.70 -15.13
C HIS A 58 7.74 3.26 -16.00
N CYS A 59 6.71 2.46 -16.28
CA CYS A 59 5.58 2.86 -17.13
C CYS A 59 4.56 3.64 -16.29
N LEU A 60 4.48 4.96 -16.53
CA LEU A 60 3.47 5.83 -15.91
C LEU A 60 2.10 5.64 -16.55
N LEU A 61 1.06 5.72 -15.73
CA LEU A 61 -0.32 5.62 -16.18
C LEU A 61 -0.78 6.92 -16.86
N LYS A 62 -1.50 6.81 -17.97
CA LYS A 62 -1.96 7.98 -18.76
C LYS A 62 -2.97 8.83 -18.00
N ASP A 63 -3.82 8.19 -17.20
CA ASP A 63 -4.85 8.79 -16.37
C ASP A 63 -4.28 9.31 -15.03
N HIS A 64 -3.15 8.79 -14.57
CA HIS A 64 -2.52 9.16 -13.31
C HIS A 64 -1.01 9.34 -13.46
N GLN A 65 -0.58 10.59 -13.67
CA GLN A 65 0.82 10.95 -13.98
C GLN A 65 1.84 10.62 -12.87
N THR A 66 1.39 10.42 -11.63
CA THR A 66 2.26 10.04 -10.50
C THR A 66 2.21 8.55 -10.17
N ALA A 67 1.44 7.77 -10.91
CA ALA A 67 1.28 6.33 -10.69
C ALA A 67 2.06 5.54 -11.74
N ALA A 68 2.66 4.43 -11.32
CA ALA A 68 3.38 3.51 -12.17
C ALA A 68 2.73 2.12 -12.13
N GLU A 69 2.82 1.39 -13.25
CA GLU A 69 2.29 0.03 -13.35
C GLU A 69 3.12 -0.96 -12.52
N VAL A 70 2.43 -1.89 -11.86
CA VAL A 70 3.03 -3.08 -11.24
C VAL A 70 2.74 -4.31 -12.09
N ASN A 71 3.80 -5.01 -12.49
CA ASN A 71 3.75 -6.19 -13.35
C ASN A 71 4.64 -7.32 -12.82
N CYS A 72 4.86 -8.36 -13.62
CA CYS A 72 5.74 -9.47 -13.27
C CYS A 72 6.83 -9.62 -14.33
N LEU A 73 8.08 -9.35 -13.99
CA LEU A 73 9.22 -9.40 -14.90
C LEU A 73 10.41 -10.12 -14.24
N ASN A 74 11.37 -10.55 -15.06
CA ASN A 74 12.64 -11.10 -14.58
C ASN A 74 13.61 -9.97 -14.19
N GLU A 75 13.15 -9.05 -13.35
CA GLU A 75 13.92 -7.90 -12.85
C GLU A 75 13.79 -7.79 -11.35
N SER A 76 14.90 -7.49 -10.68
CA SER A 76 14.92 -7.40 -9.22
C SER A 76 14.13 -6.18 -8.73
N THR A 77 13.18 -6.37 -7.81
CA THR A 77 12.45 -5.30 -7.13
C THR A 77 12.30 -5.71 -5.67
N GLU A 78 12.74 -4.82 -4.79
CA GLU A 78 12.72 -5.02 -3.36
C GLU A 78 11.48 -4.38 -2.76
N TRP A 79 10.72 -5.17 -1.99
CA TRP A 79 9.54 -4.70 -1.29
C TRP A 79 9.83 -4.68 0.20
N GLN A 80 9.76 -3.50 0.82
CA GLN A 80 9.94 -3.37 2.26
C GLN A 80 8.59 -3.56 2.97
N VAL A 81 8.51 -4.55 3.86
CA VAL A 81 7.28 -4.86 4.58
C VAL A 81 7.26 -4.12 5.90
N TYR A 82 6.14 -3.48 6.22
CA TYR A 82 5.92 -2.82 7.51
C TYR A 82 4.70 -3.41 8.20
N MET A 83 4.77 -3.48 9.53
CA MET A 83 3.65 -3.93 10.34
C MET A 83 2.85 -2.73 10.81
N PHE A 84 1.58 -2.67 10.43
CA PHE A 84 0.69 -1.56 10.79
C PHE A 84 -0.36 -1.93 11.86
N LEU A 85 -0.72 -3.22 11.96
CA LEU A 85 -1.73 -3.72 12.89
C LEU A 85 -1.36 -5.15 13.32
N LEU A 86 -1.34 -5.40 14.63
CA LEU A 86 -1.14 -6.75 15.14
C LEU A 86 -2.38 -7.60 14.96
N PHE A 87 -2.19 -8.91 14.78
CA PHE A 87 -3.29 -9.86 14.61
C PHE A 87 -4.26 -9.82 15.81
N ASN A 88 -3.73 -9.73 17.04
CA ASN A 88 -4.54 -9.64 18.25
C ASN A 88 -5.29 -8.31 18.38
N GLU A 89 -4.81 -7.23 17.77
CA GLU A 89 -5.49 -5.92 17.69
C GLU A 89 -6.54 -5.88 16.58
N ASN A 90 -6.47 -6.78 15.60
CA ASN A 90 -7.39 -6.84 14.46
C ASN A 90 -8.76 -7.46 14.82
N GLN A 91 -9.36 -7.02 15.92
CA GLN A 91 -10.69 -7.45 16.35
C GLN A 91 -11.77 -6.53 15.76
N PRO A 92 -12.99 -7.05 15.51
CA PRO A 92 -14.09 -6.23 14.99
C PRO A 92 -14.54 -5.16 15.98
N ASP A 93 -14.45 -5.44 17.28
CA ASP A 93 -14.93 -4.55 18.35
C ASP A 93 -13.90 -3.49 18.78
N ILE A 94 -12.69 -3.54 18.22
CA ILE A 94 -11.62 -2.58 18.51
C ILE A 94 -11.56 -1.57 17.37
N VAL A 95 -11.76 -0.29 17.71
CA VAL A 95 -11.60 0.81 16.75
C VAL A 95 -10.14 0.90 16.34
N LYS A 96 -9.89 0.72 15.04
CA LYS A 96 -8.55 0.77 14.45
C LYS A 96 -8.20 2.23 14.11
N SER A 97 -6.92 2.57 14.18
CA SER A 97 -6.41 3.92 13.87
C SER A 97 -6.74 4.41 12.46
N VAL A 98 -6.96 3.47 11.53
CA VAL A 98 -7.35 3.71 10.13
C VAL A 98 -8.85 3.56 9.88
N SER A 99 -9.66 3.42 10.94
CA SER A 99 -11.10 3.23 10.80
C SER A 99 -11.81 4.57 10.62
N ASP A 100 -12.67 4.67 9.61
CA ASP A 100 -13.44 5.88 9.28
C ASP A 100 -14.61 6.15 10.26
N HIS A 101 -14.75 5.38 11.33
CA HIS A 101 -15.77 5.62 12.35
C HIS A 101 -15.49 6.95 13.04
N GLY A 102 -16.31 7.96 12.74
CA GLY A 102 -16.16 9.31 13.28
C GLY A 102 -16.07 9.31 14.82
N ILE A 103 -15.15 10.12 15.35
CA ILE A 103 -14.95 10.28 16.80
C ILE A 103 -16.23 10.88 17.40
N PHE A 104 -17.01 10.05 18.10
CA PHE A 104 -18.19 10.51 18.85
C PHE A 104 -17.78 10.89 20.27
N SER A 105 -17.86 12.18 20.61
CA SER A 105 -17.66 12.66 21.98
C SER A 105 -19.02 12.84 22.66
N GLU A 106 -19.35 11.97 23.62
CA GLU A 106 -20.57 12.04 24.43
C GLU A 106 -20.67 13.38 25.21
N LYS A 107 -19.56 14.10 25.39
CA LYS A 107 -19.55 15.34 26.20
C LYS A 107 -20.23 16.54 25.51
N ARG A 108 -20.51 16.46 24.21
CA ARG A 108 -21.38 17.41 23.47
C ARG A 108 -21.98 16.66 22.28
N ARG A 109 -23.30 16.58 22.16
CA ARG A 109 -24.05 16.07 20.99
C ARG A 109 -23.66 16.83 19.70
N ARG A 110 -22.46 16.61 19.17
CA ARG A 110 -21.94 17.16 17.92
C ARG A 110 -20.96 16.15 17.33
N THR A 111 -21.34 15.58 16.20
CA THR A 111 -20.42 14.92 15.28
C THR A 111 -19.47 15.99 14.75
N TYR A 112 -18.15 15.83 14.95
CA TYR A 112 -17.16 16.77 14.45
C TYR A 112 -16.80 16.40 13.01
N ASN A 113 -17.41 17.07 12.03
CA ASN A 113 -16.94 17.02 10.64
C ASN A 113 -15.81 18.04 10.46
N PHE A 114 -14.63 17.57 10.05
CA PHE A 114 -13.48 18.42 9.76
C PHE A 114 -13.65 19.08 8.38
N GLU A 115 -14.54 20.06 8.29
CA GLU A 115 -14.65 20.89 7.09
C GLU A 115 -13.51 21.92 7.06
N ARG A 116 -12.71 21.93 5.98
CA ARG A 116 -11.78 23.04 5.72
C ARG A 116 -12.60 24.30 5.49
N ARG A 117 -12.57 25.24 6.42
CA ARG A 117 -13.09 26.59 6.16
C ARG A 117 -12.22 27.25 5.08
N PRO A 118 -12.81 27.83 4.02
CA PRO A 118 -12.04 28.64 3.09
C PRO A 118 -11.41 29.82 3.86
N LEU A 119 -10.11 30.04 3.66
CA LEU A 119 -9.42 31.24 4.15
C LEU A 119 -10.15 32.47 3.60
N ALA A 120 -10.69 33.30 4.51
CA ALA A 120 -11.31 34.56 4.15
C ALA A 120 -10.30 35.42 3.38
N LYS A 121 -10.63 35.81 2.15
CA LYS A 121 -9.80 36.73 1.36
C LYS A 121 -9.64 38.05 2.13
N PRO A 122 -8.44 38.63 2.23
CA PRO A 122 -8.24 39.89 2.92
C PRO A 122 -9.03 41.00 2.20
N LYS A 123 -9.83 41.73 2.99
CA LYS A 123 -10.57 42.92 2.58
C LYS A 123 -9.56 43.98 2.14
N ARG A 124 -9.48 44.29 0.83
CA ARG A 124 -8.77 45.48 0.35
C ARG A 124 -9.44 46.70 0.97
N ARG A 125 -8.79 47.35 1.94
CA ARG A 125 -9.17 48.69 2.39
C ARG A 125 -8.84 49.67 1.26
N GLY A 126 -9.86 50.31 0.71
CA GLY A 126 -9.69 51.47 -0.15
C GLY A 126 -9.54 52.75 0.66
N ARG A 127 -8.95 53.75 -0.02
CA ARG A 127 -8.92 55.21 0.23
C ARG A 127 -8.02 55.69 1.39
N CYS A 128 -7.26 56.79 1.29
CA CYS A 128 -7.50 58.07 0.62
C CYS A 128 -6.27 58.72 -0.04
N GLU A 129 -6.60 59.72 -0.86
CA GLU A 129 -5.82 60.72 -1.60
C GLU A 129 -4.68 61.42 -0.82
N VAL A 130 -3.65 61.85 -1.55
CA VAL A 130 -3.11 63.22 -1.55
C VAL A 130 -2.90 63.62 -3.01
#